data_AF-W6R9P3-F1
#
_entry.id   AF-W6R9P3-F1
#
_cell.length_a   1.000
_cell.length_b   1.000
_cell.length_c   1.000
_cell.angle_alpha   90.00
_cell.angle_beta   90.00
_cell.angle_gamma   90.00
#
_symmetry.space_group_name_H-M   'P 1'
#
loop_
_entity.id
_entity.type
_entity.pdbx_description
1 polymer ?
#
loop_
_entity_poly.entity_id
_entity_poly.type
_entity_poly.pdbx_seq_one_letter_code
_entity_poly.pdbx_strand_id
1 'polypeptide(L)' 'MKNFTSGALVMMIWRFDGSSELIAKFQYMRDAQMFCEAKLADDENRGANKEGGWFYLAVCESDCEARAYSKAAEKSNA' A
#
# COMPACT_ATOMS: atom_id res chain seq x y z
N MET A 1 27.73 9.67 1.08
CA MET A 1 26.36 9.23 1.35
C MET A 1 25.37 10.14 0.62
N LYS A 2 25.12 9.85 -0.66
CA LYS A 2 23.89 10.23 -1.36
C LYS A 2 23.12 8.92 -1.57
N ASN A 3 21.81 8.95 -1.72
CA ASN A 3 20.90 7.82 -2.06
C ASN A 3 19.89 7.46 -0.94
N PHE A 4 19.22 8.46 -0.38
CA PHE A 4 17.93 8.23 0.28
C PHE A 4 16.78 8.05 -0.77
N THR A 5 17.07 8.22 -2.06
CA THR A 5 16.11 8.71 -3.08
C THR A 5 15.73 7.78 -4.22
N SER A 6 16.18 6.53 -4.27
CA SER A 6 15.90 5.65 -5.43
C SER A 6 15.29 4.31 -5.01
N GLY A 7 14.21 4.34 -4.25
CA GLY A 7 13.50 3.13 -3.84
C GLY A 7 12.03 3.41 -3.60
N ALA A 8 11.22 2.36 -3.70
CA ALA A 8 9.79 2.44 -3.44
C ALA A 8 9.49 2.24 -1.95
N LEU A 9 8.47 2.91 -1.45
CA LEU A 9 7.96 2.78 -0.09
C LEU A 9 6.58 2.13 -0.14
N VAL A 10 6.26 1.36 0.89
CA VAL A 10 4.90 0.88 1.15
C VAL A 10 4.43 1.50 2.45
N MET A 11 3.33 2.23 2.38
CA MET A 11 2.67 2.84 3.53
C MET A 11 1.30 2.22 3.73
N MET A 12 0.82 2.14 4.97
CA MET A 12 -0.58 1.90 5.28
C MET A 12 -1.22 3.25 5.64
N ILE A 13 -2.34 3.57 5.02
CA ILE A 13 -3.06 4.83 5.21
C ILE A 13 -4.43 4.54 5.82
N TRP A 14 -4.73 5.15 6.96
CA TRP A 14 -6.05 5.09 7.57
C TRP A 14 -7.00 6.09 6.88
N ARG A 15 -8.19 5.62 6.49
CA ARG A 15 -9.15 6.44 5.74
C ARG A 15 -9.86 7.49 6.60
N PHE A 16 -9.97 7.26 7.90
CA PHE A 16 -10.79 8.10 8.78
C PHE A 16 -10.09 9.42 9.15
N ASP A 17 -8.76 9.43 9.25
CA ASP A 17 -7.97 10.62 9.64
C ASP A 17 -6.79 10.93 8.70
N GLY A 18 -6.51 10.06 7.72
CA GLY A 18 -5.37 10.22 6.83
C GLY A 18 -4.01 9.98 7.49
N SER A 19 -3.99 9.46 8.72
CA SER A 19 -2.75 9.02 9.35
C SER A 19 -2.11 7.90 8.54
N SER A 20 -0.81 7.72 8.72
CA SER A 20 -0.04 6.77 7.92
C SER A 20 1.07 6.10 8.69
N GLU A 21 1.34 4.84 8.36
CA GLU A 21 2.46 4.05 8.88
C GLU A 21 3.34 3.57 7.73
N LEU A 22 4.66 3.72 7.86
CA LEU A 22 5.61 3.15 6.92
C LEU A 22 5.80 1.66 7.23
N ILE A 23 5.44 0.79 6.29
CA ILE A 23 5.45 -0.67 6.46
C ILE A 23 6.75 -1.28 5.95
N ALA A 24 7.20 -0.86 4.76
CA ALA A 24 8.35 -1.46 4.11
C ALA A 24 9.00 -0.51 3.09
N LYS A 25 10.26 -0.81 2.74
CA LYS A 25 11.03 -0.12 1.71
C LYS A 25 11.63 -1.15 0.75
N PHE A 26 11.56 -0.87 -0.54
CA PHE A 26 12.04 -1.72 -1.61
C PHE A 26 12.96 -0.96 -2.55
N GLN A 27 13.84 -1.68 -3.24
CA GLN A 27 14.70 -1.09 -4.27
C GLN A 27 13.91 -0.72 -5.52
N TYR A 28 12.85 -1.48 -5.86
CA TYR A 28 12.08 -1.32 -7.08
C TYR A 28 10.57 -1.21 -6.79
N MET A 29 9.85 -0.41 -7.59
CA MET A 29 8.40 -0.25 -7.47
C MET A 29 7.65 -1.57 -7.62
N ARG A 30 8.11 -2.44 -8.54
CA ARG A 30 7.52 -3.77 -8.75
C ARG A 30 7.49 -4.61 -7.46
N ASP A 31 8.55 -4.60 -6.68
CA ASP A 31 8.62 -5.38 -5.43
C ASP A 31 7.68 -4.82 -4.37
N ALA A 32 7.56 -3.48 -4.30
CA ALA A 32 6.60 -2.81 -3.43
C ALA A 32 5.15 -3.17 -3.79
N GLN A 33 4.84 -3.22 -5.08
CA GLN A 33 3.52 -3.64 -5.58
C GLN A 33 3.20 -5.08 -5.21
N MET A 34 4.13 -6.01 -5.49
CA MET A 34 3.97 -7.42 -5.12
C MET A 34 3.81 -7.61 -3.61
N PHE A 35 4.55 -6.83 -2.81
CA PHE A 35 4.39 -6.83 -1.36
C PHE A 35 3.00 -6.37 -0.94
N CYS A 36 2.49 -5.27 -1.48
CA CYS A 36 1.14 -4.77 -1.17
C CYS A 36 0.07 -5.81 -1.49
N GLU A 37 0.15 -6.48 -2.64
CA GLU A 37 -0.81 -7.52 -3.04
C GLU A 37 -0.78 -8.72 -2.07
N ALA A 38 0.42 -9.24 -1.77
CA ALA A 38 0.58 -10.35 -0.85
C ALA A 38 0.15 -9.99 0.57
N LYS A 39 0.47 -8.78 1.03
CA LYS A 39 0.16 -8.30 2.36
C LYS A 39 -1.33 -8.06 2.53
N LEU A 40 -1.98 -7.47 1.52
CA LEU A 40 -3.44 -7.30 1.50
C LEU A 40 -4.14 -8.67 1.55
N ALA A 41 -3.70 -9.64 0.75
CA ALA A 41 -4.27 -10.98 0.76
C ALA A 41 -4.09 -11.71 2.11
N ASP A 42 -2.92 -11.60 2.76
CA ASP A 42 -2.68 -12.14 4.10
C ASP A 42 -3.61 -11.50 5.15
N ASP A 43 -3.73 -10.17 5.12
CA ASP A 43 -4.58 -9.43 6.06
C ASP A 43 -6.08 -9.74 5.82
N GLU A 44 -6.52 -9.88 4.57
CA GLU A 44 -7.87 -10.32 4.23
C GLU A 44 -8.17 -11.73 4.75
N ASN A 45 -7.24 -12.67 4.58
CA ASN A 45 -7.37 -14.04 5.07
C ASN A 45 -7.42 -14.11 6.61
N ARG A 46 -6.76 -13.19 7.30
CA ARG A 46 -6.83 -13.04 8.76
C ARG A 46 -8.09 -12.32 9.23
N GLY A 47 -8.90 -11.80 8.31
CA GLY A 47 -10.06 -10.99 8.62
C GLY A 47 -9.71 -9.62 9.20
N ALA A 48 -8.50 -9.11 8.94
CA ALA A 48 -8.17 -7.72 9.18
C ALA A 48 -8.87 -6.83 8.14
N ASN A 49 -9.12 -5.56 8.49
CA ASN A 49 -9.66 -4.55 7.57
C ASN A 49 -10.99 -4.91 6.88
N LYS A 50 -11.86 -5.70 7.54
CA LYS A 50 -13.17 -6.11 6.97
C LYS A 50 -14.03 -4.94 6.52
N GLU A 51 -13.94 -3.83 7.25
CA GLU A 51 -14.69 -2.58 6.99
C GLU A 51 -13.96 -1.63 6.02
N GLY A 52 -12.77 -2.00 5.54
CA GLY A 52 -12.00 -1.17 4.61
C GLY A 52 -11.49 0.15 5.21
N GLY A 53 -11.28 0.19 6.54
CA GLY A 53 -10.82 1.38 7.27
C GLY A 53 -9.41 1.87 6.90
N TRP A 54 -8.61 1.07 6.20
CA TRP A 54 -7.29 1.45 5.69
C TRP A 54 -6.98 0.88 4.29
N PHE A 55 -5.91 1.36 3.66
CA PHE A 55 -5.35 0.81 2.41
C PHE A 55 -3.82 0.89 2.40
N TYR A 56 -3.17 0.05 1.60
CA TYR A 56 -1.73 0.16 1.35
C TYR A 56 -1.45 1.07 0.15
N LEU A 57 -0.38 1.85 0.23
CA LEU A 57 0.11 2.72 -0.83
C LEU A 57 1.55 2.33 -1.15
N ALA A 58 1.78 1.82 -2.35
CA ALA A 58 3.12 1.76 -2.91
C ALA A 58 3.43 3.11 -3.59
N VAL A 59 4.58 3.70 -3.30
CA VAL A 59 5.00 4.99 -3.89
C VAL A 59 6.49 4.97 -4.22
N CYS A 60 6.84 5.46 -5.40
CA CYS A 60 8.21 5.63 -5.87
C CYS A 60 8.37 7.01 -6.50
N GLU A 61 9.11 7.90 -5.83
CA GLU A 61 9.33 9.27 -6.31
C GLU A 61 10.15 9.30 -7.60
N SER A 62 11.20 8.47 -7.70
CA SER A 62 12.07 8.43 -8.88
C SER A 62 11.32 8.01 -10.15
N ASP A 63 10.33 7.13 -9.99
CA ASP A 63 9.54 6.60 -11.11
C ASP A 63 8.24 7.42 -11.31
N CYS A 64 8.00 8.42 -10.46
CA CYS A 64 6.76 9.21 -10.42
C CYS A 64 5.50 8.32 -10.36
N GLU A 65 5.57 7.22 -9.62
CA GLU A 65 4.51 6.21 -9.56
C GLU A 65 3.95 6.08 -8.15
N ALA A 66 2.63 6.05 -8.04
CA ALA A 66 1.92 5.73 -6.80
C ALA A 66 0.73 4.82 -7.11
N ARG A 67 0.55 3.76 -6.31
CA ARG A 67 -0.53 2.80 -6.50
C ARG A 67 -1.11 2.36 -5.17
N ALA A 68 -2.42 2.52 -5.04
CA ALA A 68 -3.18 2.12 -3.86
C ALA A 68 -3.70 0.68 -4.00
N TYR A 69 -3.67 -0.04 -2.89
CA TYR A 69 -4.12 -1.41 -2.74
C TYR A 69 -5.08 -1.46 -1.56
N SER A 70 -6.36 -1.70 -1.85
CA SER A 70 -7.38 -1.93 -0.84
C SER A 70 -8.20 -3.13 -1.27
N LYS A 71 -8.92 -3.72 -0.32
CA LYS A 71 -10.02 -4.62 -0.66
C LYS A 71 -10.88 -3.93 -1.71
N ALA A 72 -11.10 -4.59 -2.84
CA ALA A 72 -11.99 -4.07 -3.87
C ALA A 72 -13.29 -3.70 -3.17
N ALA A 73 -13.72 -2.45 -3.27
CA ALA A 73 -15.05 -2.06 -2.82
C ALA A 73 -16.02 -2.94 -3.61
N GLU A 74 -16.53 -4.00 -2.98
CA GLU A 74 -17.62 -4.77 -3.56
C GLU A 74 -18.79 -3.79 -3.75
N LYS A 75 -19.08 -3.54 -5.04
CA LYS A 75 -20.31 -2.95 -5.58
C LYS A 75 -20.50 -1.44 -5.41
N SER A 76 -19.79 -0.66 -6.22
CA SER A 76 -20.42 0.51 -6.86
C SER A 76 -21.15 0.02 -8.12
N ASN A 77 -22.27 -0.67 -7.93
CA ASN A 77 -23.35 -0.89 -8.90
C ASN A 77 -24.46 -1.69 -8.19
N ALA A 78 -25.29 -0.99 -7.43
CA ALA A 78 -26.63 -1.41 -7.00
C ALA A 78 -27.50 -0.15 -6.98
#